data_AF-A0A819UE01-F1
#
_entry.id   AF-A0A819UE01-F1
#
_cell.length_a   1.000
_cell.length_b   1.000
_cell.length_c   1.000
_cell.angle_alpha   90.00
_cell.angle_beta   90.00
_cell.angle_gamma   90.00
#
_symmetry.space_group_name_H-M   'P 1'
#
loop_
_entity.id
_entity.type
_entity.pdbx_description
1 polymer ?
#
loop_
_entity_poly.entity_id
_entity_poly.type
_entity_poly.pdbx_seq_one_letter_code
_entity_poly.pdbx_strand_id
1 'polypeptide(L)'
;YGAPYVAQRIANIALDAMLYLYDNEFTSVEREKKLGVLLWPDWHYGVLSMYGTHLAVNHLSISEKLDIKKADELLDQSTTNKDSYDLEKNNRLHLHCWHTDKQFSKFQFKAGKYNDIHPRTLINDTSAQAYAMRMALESRLMTLDELGQYVHRISNNKTK
;
A
#
# COMPACT_ATOMS: atom_id res chain seq x y z
N TYR A 1 -8.50 4.36 -11.26
CA TYR A 1 -7.26 3.91 -11.92
C TYR A 1 -7.32 4.26 -13.40
N GLY A 2 -6.18 4.60 -14.01
CA GLY A 2 -6.09 5.04 -15.41
C GLY A 2 -6.16 3.89 -16.43
N ALA A 3 -5.96 4.19 -17.72
CA ALA A 3 -6.03 3.21 -18.79
C ALA A 3 -4.94 2.12 -18.61
N PRO A 4 -5.26 0.81 -18.81
CA PRO A 4 -4.31 -0.28 -18.59
C PRO A 4 -2.98 -0.14 -19.33
N TYR A 5 -3.01 0.39 -20.56
CA TYR A 5 -1.79 0.58 -21.36
C TYR A 5 -0.82 1.57 -20.69
N VAL A 6 -1.32 2.59 -19.98
CA VAL A 6 -0.49 3.58 -19.26
C VAL A 6 0.25 2.89 -18.11
N ALA A 7 -0.46 2.05 -17.34
CA ALA A 7 0.15 1.30 -16.24
C ALA A 7 1.23 0.32 -16.74
N GLN A 8 0.97 -0.39 -17.83
CA GLN A 8 1.96 -1.27 -18.47
C GLN A 8 3.19 -0.49 -18.96
N ARG A 9 2.97 0.67 -19.57
CA ARG A 9 4.04 1.54 -20.06
C ARG A 9 4.94 2.04 -18.93
N ILE A 10 4.34 2.52 -17.83
CA ILE A 10 5.06 2.94 -16.63
C ILE A 10 5.87 1.77 -16.06
N ALA A 11 5.27 0.58 -15.95
CA ALA A 11 5.93 -0.59 -15.40
C ALA A 11 7.17 -1.01 -16.21
N ASN A 12 7.09 -0.99 -17.53
CA ASN A 12 8.23 -1.32 -18.40
C ASN A 12 9.40 -0.34 -18.21
N ILE A 13 9.12 0.96 -18.26
CA ILE A 13 10.19 1.98 -18.08
C ILE A 13 10.74 1.94 -16.65
N ALA A 14 9.90 1.66 -15.65
CA ALA A 14 10.35 1.52 -14.28
C ALA A 14 11.34 0.35 -14.14
N LEU A 15 11.08 -0.78 -14.80
CA LEU A 15 11.99 -1.92 -14.82
C LEU A 15 13.31 -1.57 -15.50
N ASP A 16 13.26 -0.89 -16.65
CA ASP A 16 14.47 -0.44 -17.36
C ASP A 16 15.32 0.49 -16.48
N ALA A 17 14.68 1.43 -15.79
CA ALA A 17 15.35 2.33 -14.85
C ALA A 17 15.94 1.57 -13.65
N MET A 18 15.21 0.59 -13.09
CA MET A 18 15.72 -0.26 -12.00
C MET A 18 16.98 -1.01 -12.42
N LEU A 19 16.98 -1.63 -13.60
CA LEU A 19 18.12 -2.37 -14.14
C LEU A 19 19.31 -1.42 -14.37
N TYR A 20 19.08 -0.25 -14.96
CA TYR A 20 20.12 0.74 -15.15
C TYR A 20 20.76 1.17 -13.81
N LEU A 21 19.94 1.51 -12.81
CA LEU A 21 20.43 1.91 -11.49
C LEU A 21 21.21 0.77 -10.82
N TYR A 22 20.72 -0.46 -10.92
CA TYR A 22 21.39 -1.66 -10.42
C TYR A 22 22.79 -1.84 -11.04
N ASP A 23 22.88 -1.69 -12.37
CA ASP A 23 24.12 -1.91 -13.11
C ASP A 23 25.12 -0.78 -12.94
N ASN A 24 24.67 0.48 -12.75
CA ASN A 24 25.54 1.66 -12.86
C ASN A 24 25.76 2.43 -11.55
N GLU A 25 24.77 2.48 -10.65
CA GLU A 25 24.85 3.36 -9.47
C GLU A 25 25.39 2.65 -8.21
N PHE A 26 25.49 1.32 -8.24
CA PHE A 26 26.15 0.55 -7.18
C PHE A 26 27.62 0.33 -7.52
N THR A 27 28.49 0.34 -6.52
CA THR A 27 29.91 0.03 -6.72
C THR A 27 30.10 -1.43 -7.13
N SER A 28 31.22 -1.76 -7.77
CA SER A 28 31.53 -3.16 -8.16
C SER A 28 31.55 -4.10 -6.95
N VAL A 29 32.04 -3.62 -5.82
CA VAL A 29 32.06 -4.38 -4.56
C VAL A 29 30.65 -4.71 -4.08
N GLU A 30 29.71 -3.79 -4.25
CA GLU A 30 28.30 -3.99 -3.90
C GLU A 30 27.59 -4.96 -4.84
N ARG A 31 27.77 -4.81 -6.15
CA ARG A 31 27.17 -5.72 -7.16
C ARG A 31 27.67 -7.16 -7.02
N GLU A 32 28.95 -7.34 -6.72
CA GLU A 32 29.60 -8.67 -6.62
C GLU A 32 29.33 -9.38 -5.29
N LYS A 33 28.43 -8.84 -4.46
CA LYS A 33 28.05 -9.38 -3.15
C LYS A 33 29.22 -9.56 -2.16
N LYS A 34 30.33 -8.86 -2.38
CA LYS A 34 31.60 -9.04 -1.63
C LYS A 34 31.58 -8.47 -0.21
N LEU A 35 30.64 -7.58 0.10
CA LEU A 35 30.51 -6.94 1.41
C LEU A 35 29.62 -7.73 2.39
N GLY A 36 29.03 -8.86 1.98
CA GLY A 36 28.30 -9.76 2.89
C GLY A 36 27.20 -9.04 3.67
N VAL A 37 27.25 -9.09 5.01
CA VAL A 37 26.29 -8.40 5.90
C VAL A 37 26.40 -6.88 5.91
N LEU A 38 27.50 -6.32 5.35
CA LEU A 38 27.66 -4.88 5.13
C LEU A 38 26.95 -4.42 3.86
N LEU A 39 26.53 -5.34 2.98
CA LEU A 39 25.61 -5.00 1.91
C LEU A 39 24.24 -4.72 2.48
N TRP A 40 23.57 -3.79 1.85
CA TRP A 40 22.14 -3.64 2.02
C TRP A 40 21.52 -4.98 1.56
N PRO A 41 20.82 -5.75 2.43
CA PRO A 41 20.13 -6.97 1.99
C PRO A 41 19.28 -6.72 0.74
N ASP A 42 18.74 -7.77 0.10
CA ASP A 42 17.95 -7.68 -1.15
C ASP A 42 16.75 -6.69 -1.09
N TRP A 43 16.49 -6.02 0.05
CA TRP A 43 15.63 -4.85 0.16
C TRP A 43 15.97 -3.69 -0.79
N HIS A 44 17.21 -3.57 -1.28
CA HIS A 44 17.56 -2.53 -2.24
C HIS A 44 16.73 -2.62 -3.52
N TYR A 45 16.26 -3.81 -3.92
CA TYR A 45 15.32 -3.97 -5.03
C TYR A 45 13.99 -3.25 -4.80
N GLY A 46 13.50 -3.21 -3.56
CA GLY A 46 12.30 -2.45 -3.21
C GLY A 46 12.54 -0.94 -3.35
N VAL A 47 13.72 -0.45 -2.95
CA VAL A 47 14.11 0.95 -3.14
C VAL A 47 14.25 1.30 -4.61
N LEU A 48 14.91 0.43 -5.38
CA LEU A 48 15.02 0.57 -6.83
C LEU A 48 13.65 0.63 -7.49
N SER A 49 12.69 -0.20 -7.08
CA SER A 49 11.33 -0.11 -7.61
C SER A 49 10.65 1.22 -7.33
N MET A 50 10.91 1.83 -6.17
CA MET A 50 10.36 3.14 -5.82
C MET A 50 10.98 4.25 -6.70
N TYR A 51 12.32 4.27 -6.83
CA TYR A 51 13.01 5.24 -7.67
C TYR A 51 12.70 5.04 -9.16
N GLY A 52 12.77 3.81 -9.66
CA GLY A 52 12.45 3.48 -11.05
C GLY A 52 11.03 3.86 -11.42
N THR A 53 10.05 3.59 -10.55
CA THR A 53 8.66 4.02 -10.77
C THR A 53 8.54 5.53 -10.79
N HIS A 54 9.21 6.25 -9.88
CA HIS A 54 9.18 7.71 -9.85
C HIS A 54 9.80 8.32 -11.12
N LEU A 55 10.93 7.79 -11.57
CA LEU A 55 11.57 8.19 -12.84
C LEU A 55 10.66 7.91 -14.04
N ALA A 56 10.04 6.73 -14.11
CA ALA A 56 9.16 6.36 -15.21
C ALA A 56 7.92 7.25 -15.31
N VAL A 57 7.25 7.50 -14.17
CA VAL A 57 6.08 8.38 -14.11
C VAL A 57 6.46 9.80 -14.55
N ASN A 58 7.56 10.34 -14.03
CA ASN A 58 8.00 11.69 -14.39
C ASN A 58 8.40 11.79 -15.87
N HIS A 59 9.16 10.80 -16.36
CA HIS A 59 9.55 10.73 -17.76
C HIS A 59 8.32 10.77 -18.66
N LEU A 60 7.36 9.86 -18.46
CA LEU A 60 6.17 9.75 -19.31
C LEU A 60 5.21 10.94 -19.18
N SER A 61 5.11 11.53 -17.98
CA SER A 61 4.30 12.74 -17.78
C SER A 61 4.86 13.92 -18.58
N ILE A 62 6.19 14.01 -18.72
CA ILE A 62 6.86 15.11 -19.42
C ILE A 62 7.00 14.81 -20.92
N SER A 63 7.48 13.62 -21.28
CA SER A 63 7.83 13.24 -22.66
C SER A 63 6.61 12.86 -23.50
N GLU A 64 5.70 12.07 -22.93
CA GLU A 64 4.51 11.57 -23.62
C GLU A 64 3.25 12.37 -23.24
N LYS A 65 3.36 13.38 -22.36
CA LYS A 65 2.25 14.22 -21.86
C LYS A 65 1.07 13.40 -21.36
N LEU A 66 1.34 12.25 -20.76
CA LEU A 66 0.29 11.44 -20.15
C LEU A 66 -0.36 12.23 -19.00
N ASP A 67 -1.70 12.26 -18.96
CA ASP A 67 -2.46 12.92 -17.89
C ASP A 67 -2.39 12.09 -16.60
N ILE A 68 -1.24 12.12 -15.95
CA ILE A 68 -1.01 11.46 -14.66
C ILE A 68 -1.23 12.49 -13.56
N LYS A 69 -2.34 12.36 -12.84
CA LYS A 69 -2.65 13.21 -11.69
C LYS A 69 -2.34 12.47 -10.41
N LYS A 70 -1.59 13.11 -9.52
CA LYS A 70 -1.36 12.61 -8.16
C LYS A 70 -2.64 12.74 -7.36
N ALA A 71 -3.18 11.61 -6.90
CA ALA A 71 -4.42 11.54 -6.13
C ALA A 71 -4.12 11.36 -4.64
N ASP A 72 -3.36 12.30 -4.05
CA ASP A 72 -2.90 12.23 -2.65
C ASP A 72 -4.07 12.11 -1.66
N GLU A 73 -5.18 12.77 -1.98
CA GLU A 73 -6.40 12.75 -1.18
C GLU A 73 -7.10 11.37 -1.18
N LEU A 74 -6.76 10.49 -2.14
CA LEU A 74 -7.42 9.19 -2.30
C LEU A 74 -6.57 8.02 -1.78
N LEU A 75 -5.23 8.12 -1.92
CA LEU A 75 -4.33 6.96 -1.77
C LEU A 75 -3.45 6.98 -0.51
N ASP A 76 -3.19 8.13 0.13
CA ASP A 76 -2.31 8.21 1.30
C ASP A 76 -3.01 8.83 2.52
N GLN A 77 -4.19 8.31 2.84
CA GLN A 77 -5.03 8.87 3.91
C GLN A 77 -4.66 8.26 5.26
N SER A 78 -4.24 9.08 6.21
CA SER A 78 -3.85 8.61 7.55
C SER A 78 -5.01 7.92 8.28
N THR A 79 -4.75 6.76 8.91
CA THR A 79 -5.69 6.13 9.86
C THR A 79 -5.89 6.95 11.14
N THR A 80 -5.12 8.02 11.35
CA THR A 80 -5.31 8.97 12.45
C THR A 80 -6.21 10.15 12.05
N ASN A 81 -6.74 10.17 10.82
CA ASN A 81 -7.70 11.19 10.42
C ASN A 81 -9.03 10.94 11.17
N LYS A 82 -9.54 12.00 11.81
CA LYS A 82 -10.81 11.99 12.56
C LYS A 82 -12.03 12.28 11.68
N ASP A 83 -11.82 12.75 10.46
CA ASP A 83 -12.88 12.94 9.48
C ASP A 83 -13.60 11.63 9.21
N SER A 84 -14.90 11.72 8.98
CA SER A 84 -15.72 10.58 8.60
C SER A 84 -15.14 9.88 7.35
N TYR A 85 -14.91 8.58 7.47
CA TYR A 85 -14.61 7.65 6.39
C TYR A 85 -15.92 7.37 5.63
N ASP A 86 -16.26 8.29 4.73
CA ASP A 86 -17.36 8.16 3.80
C ASP A 86 -16.78 7.81 2.42
N LEU A 87 -16.98 6.56 1.98
CA LEU A 87 -16.51 6.09 0.69
C LEU A 87 -17.22 6.79 -0.48
N GLU A 88 -18.46 7.26 -0.28
CA GLU A 88 -19.25 7.94 -1.31
C GLU A 88 -18.88 9.42 -1.43
N LYS A 89 -18.47 10.06 -0.33
CA LYS A 89 -18.13 11.50 -0.33
C LYS A 89 -16.65 11.82 -0.44
N ASN A 90 -15.79 11.00 0.14
CA ASN A 90 -14.37 11.34 0.32
C ASN A 90 -13.42 10.47 -0.53
N ASN A 91 -13.92 9.52 -1.33
CA ASN A 91 -13.15 8.63 -2.22
C ASN A 91 -11.86 8.05 -1.59
N ARG A 92 -11.88 7.74 -0.29
CA ARG A 92 -10.71 7.25 0.46
C ARG A 92 -10.43 5.78 0.14
N LEU A 93 -9.67 5.54 -0.93
CA LEU A 93 -9.39 4.21 -1.46
C LEU A 93 -8.33 3.45 -0.67
N HIS A 94 -7.38 4.15 -0.04
CA HIS A 94 -6.29 3.52 0.70
C HIS A 94 -5.97 4.27 1.99
N LEU A 95 -5.88 3.50 3.08
CA LEU A 95 -5.59 3.99 4.42
C LEU A 95 -4.15 3.66 4.82
N HIS A 96 -3.41 4.64 5.29
CA HIS A 96 -2.04 4.50 5.77
C HIS A 96 -2.00 4.51 7.31
N CYS A 97 -1.59 3.40 7.90
CA CYS A 97 -1.24 3.32 9.32
C CYS A 97 0.22 3.72 9.56
N TRP A 98 0.45 4.99 9.88
CA TRP A 98 1.77 5.53 10.22
C TRP A 98 2.35 4.88 11.49
N HIS A 99 3.65 5.01 11.69
CA HIS A 99 4.38 4.54 12.87
C HIS A 99 4.08 5.40 14.11
N THR A 100 2.82 5.42 14.54
CA THR A 100 2.38 6.13 15.75
C THR A 100 1.79 5.13 16.75
N ASP A 101 1.67 5.56 17.99
CA ASP A 101 0.97 4.87 19.07
C ASP A 101 -0.50 5.29 19.19
N LYS A 102 -0.95 6.27 18.40
CA LYS A 102 -2.30 6.82 18.48
C LYS A 102 -3.26 6.13 17.51
N GLN A 103 -4.47 5.95 18.00
CA GLN A 103 -5.70 5.76 17.22
C GLN A 103 -5.83 4.41 16.47
N PHE A 104 -4.94 4.01 15.59
CA PHE A 104 -4.80 2.60 15.20
C PHE A 104 -3.34 2.38 14.83
N SER A 105 -2.66 1.51 15.57
CA SER A 105 -1.24 1.23 15.37
C SER A 105 -1.04 -0.25 15.05
N LYS A 106 -0.46 -0.54 13.89
CA LYS A 106 -0.11 -1.91 13.48
C LYS A 106 0.80 -2.60 14.51
N PHE A 107 1.65 -1.83 15.21
CA PHE A 107 2.53 -2.36 16.25
C PHE A 107 1.75 -2.71 17.52
N GLN A 108 0.85 -1.83 17.97
CA GLN A 108 -0.02 -2.11 19.13
C GLN A 108 -0.97 -3.29 18.83
N PHE A 109 -1.51 -3.35 17.61
CA PHE A 109 -2.29 -4.50 17.14
C PHE A 109 -1.47 -5.78 17.22
N LYS A 110 -0.26 -5.81 16.64
CA LYS A 110 0.66 -6.97 16.72
C LYS A 110 1.01 -7.33 18.16
N ALA A 111 1.15 -6.35 19.05
CA ALA A 111 1.40 -6.54 20.48
C ALA A 111 0.17 -7.01 21.29
N GLY A 112 -0.99 -7.20 20.65
CA GLY A 112 -2.21 -7.68 21.31
C GLY A 112 -2.93 -6.63 22.15
N LYS A 113 -2.60 -5.35 21.99
CA LYS A 113 -3.10 -4.24 22.83
C LYS A 113 -4.55 -3.85 22.55
N TYR A 114 -5.19 -4.52 21.59
CA TYR A 114 -6.59 -4.33 21.20
C TYR A 114 -7.43 -5.60 21.38
N ASN A 115 -6.90 -6.64 22.04
CA ASN A 115 -7.55 -7.96 22.17
C ASN A 115 -8.86 -7.92 22.97
N ASP A 116 -9.02 -6.91 23.81
CA ASP A 116 -10.18 -6.61 24.65
C ASP A 116 -11.25 -5.78 23.91
N ILE A 117 -10.95 -5.27 22.72
CA ILE A 117 -11.89 -4.52 21.90
C ILE A 117 -12.62 -5.47 20.97
N HIS A 118 -13.95 -5.52 21.06
CA HIS A 118 -14.77 -6.31 20.13
C HIS A 118 -15.17 -5.47 18.90
N PRO A 119 -14.97 -5.94 17.65
CA PRO A 119 -15.18 -5.10 16.46
C PRO A 119 -16.59 -4.47 16.34
N ARG A 120 -17.63 -5.13 16.87
CA ARG A 120 -19.00 -4.57 16.93
C ARG A 120 -19.13 -3.27 17.73
N THR A 121 -18.24 -2.99 18.69
CA THR A 121 -18.29 -1.74 19.47
C THR A 121 -17.93 -0.53 18.61
N LEU A 122 -17.32 -0.74 17.44
CA LEU A 122 -16.85 0.29 16.52
C LEU A 122 -17.82 0.55 15.35
N ILE A 123 -18.98 -0.12 15.30
CA ILE A 123 -19.85 -0.10 14.10
C ILE A 123 -20.43 1.28 13.78
N ASN A 124 -20.65 2.10 14.82
CA ASN A 124 -21.23 3.45 14.70
C ASN A 124 -20.16 4.54 14.59
N ASP A 125 -18.88 4.21 14.77
CA ASP A 125 -17.79 5.16 14.64
C ASP A 125 -17.36 5.19 13.17
N THR A 126 -17.64 6.31 12.51
CA THR A 126 -17.36 6.49 11.09
C THR A 126 -15.93 6.94 10.82
N SER A 127 -15.08 7.12 11.83
CA SER A 127 -13.69 7.54 11.62
C SER A 127 -12.89 6.49 10.83
N ALA A 128 -11.89 6.96 10.08
CA ALA A 128 -10.94 6.07 9.39
C ALA A 128 -10.21 5.14 10.36
N GLN A 129 -9.97 5.63 11.58
CA GLN A 129 -9.41 4.89 12.68
C GLN A 129 -10.28 3.68 13.06
N ALA A 130 -11.55 3.92 13.38
CA ALA A 130 -12.46 2.87 13.80
C ALA A 130 -12.69 1.84 12.70
N TYR A 131 -12.77 2.30 11.44
CA TYR A 131 -12.81 1.43 10.28
C TYR A 131 -11.57 0.51 10.21
N ALA A 132 -10.35 1.07 10.28
CA ALA A 132 -9.11 0.29 10.22
C ALA A 132 -8.99 -0.70 11.39
N MET A 133 -9.34 -0.27 12.60
CA MET A 133 -9.36 -1.11 13.80
C MET A 133 -10.37 -2.27 13.65
N ARG A 134 -11.58 -1.97 13.19
CA ARG A 134 -12.63 -2.98 12.97
C ARG A 134 -12.18 -4.03 11.96
N MET A 135 -11.66 -3.60 10.81
CA MET A 135 -11.13 -4.51 9.77
C MET A 135 -10.02 -5.41 10.32
N ALA A 136 -9.10 -4.86 11.10
CA ALA A 136 -8.02 -5.63 11.71
C ALA A 136 -8.53 -6.65 12.74
N LEU A 137 -9.49 -6.27 13.59
CA LEU A 137 -10.08 -7.17 14.58
C LEU A 137 -10.94 -8.27 13.94
N GLU A 138 -11.75 -7.92 12.93
CA GLU A 138 -12.55 -8.90 12.17
C GLU A 138 -11.66 -9.93 11.47
N SER A 139 -10.51 -9.51 10.93
CA SER A 139 -9.55 -10.43 10.29
C SER A 139 -9.02 -11.52 11.23
N ARG A 140 -9.02 -11.29 12.55
CA ARG A 140 -8.63 -12.31 13.55
C ARG A 140 -9.74 -13.28 13.90
N LEU A 141 -10.98 -12.87 13.70
CA LEU A 141 -12.16 -13.70 14.00
C LEU A 141 -12.49 -14.65 12.85
N MET A 142 -11.94 -14.40 11.65
CA MET A 142 -12.10 -15.27 10.49
C MET A 142 -10.98 -16.30 10.42
N THR A 143 -11.35 -17.56 10.32
CA THR A 143 -10.45 -18.61 9.85
C THR A 143 -10.11 -18.39 8.37
N LEU A 144 -9.01 -18.99 7.89
CA LEU A 144 -8.63 -18.91 6.46
C LEU A 144 -9.73 -19.44 5.53
N ASP A 145 -10.45 -20.48 5.96
CA ASP A 145 -11.58 -21.06 5.23
C ASP A 145 -12.77 -20.09 5.16
N GLU A 146 -13.11 -19.43 6.28
CA GLU A 146 -14.18 -18.44 6.32
C GLU A 146 -13.86 -17.22 5.45
N LEU A 147 -12.60 -16.76 5.46
CA LEU A 147 -12.14 -15.68 4.58
C LEU A 147 -12.26 -16.08 3.11
N GLY A 148 -11.82 -17.29 2.75
CA GLY A 148 -11.92 -17.83 1.39
C GLY A 148 -13.36 -17.90 0.90
N GLN A 149 -14.28 -18.38 1.74
CA GLN A 149 -15.71 -18.43 1.42
C GLN A 149 -16.33 -17.04 1.29
N TYR A 150 -15.95 -16.09 2.15
CA TYR A 150 -16.45 -14.72 2.11
C TYR A 150 -16.05 -14.01 0.82
N VAL A 151 -14.77 -14.10 0.43
CA VAL A 151 -14.25 -13.54 -0.83
C VAL A 151 -14.97 -14.17 -2.03
N HIS A 152 -15.17 -15.50 -2.04
CA HIS A 152 -15.87 -16.18 -3.12
C HIS A 152 -17.33 -15.69 -3.29
N ARG A 153 -18.06 -15.51 -2.19
CA ARG A 153 -19.44 -14.99 -2.21
C ARG A 153 -19.52 -13.57 -2.76
N ILE A 154 -18.60 -12.69 -2.38
CA ILE A 154 -18.58 -11.30 -2.87
C ILE A 154 -18.25 -11.25 -4.37
N SER A 155 -17.27 -12.03 -4.82
CA SER A 155 -16.88 -12.09 -6.23
C SER A 155 -18.03 -12.56 -7.14
N ASN A 156 -18.83 -13.52 -6.69
CA ASN A 156 -19.99 -14.03 -7.45
C ASN A 156 -21.22 -13.12 -7.38
N ASN A 157 -21.32 -12.24 -6.39
CA ASN A 157 -22.41 -11.27 -6.27
C ASN A 157 -22.21 -10.00 -7.13
N LYS A 158 -21.00 -9.77 -7.67
CA LYS A 158 -20.72 -8.65 -8.60
C LYS A 158 -21.06 -8.98 -10.07
N THR A 159 -21.54 -10.18 -10.36
CA THR A 159 -21.91 -10.68 -11.69
C THR A 159 -23.43 -10.66 -11.97
N LYS A 160 -24.22 -9.92 -11.17
CA LYS A 160 -25.63 -9.61 -11.44
C LYS A 160 -25.82 -8.10 -11.48
#